data_AF-A0A060QFR2-F1
#
_entry.id   AF-A0A060QFR2-F1
#
_cell.length_a   1.000
_cell.length_b   1.000
_cell.length_c   1.000
_cell.angle_alpha   90.00
_cell.angle_beta   90.00
_cell.angle_gamma   90.00
#
_symmetry.space_group_name_H-M   'P 1'
#
loop_
_entity.id
_entity.type
_entity.pdbx_description
1 polymer ?
#
loop_
_entity_poly.entity_id
_entity_poly.type
_entity_poly.pdbx_seq_one_letter_code
_entity_poly.pdbx_strand_id
1 'polypeptide(L)'
;MISRRKALAGTIAALASASGGASARGGYTRLSSENLREDLDAIWLTLHEISPNPFQSSEAGTVENLYRQIRARITSPTYVRDAWMTIAPLLGALNDGHVALGFPGLMNKAPHYFPVTFTVDELSGNLIVEHDRSGILPPGTHVLYIENISAAEYLDTTTRAFGGQTSALIRSRVSRTGAWTSAALFGVKAAYLLR
;
A
#
# COMPACT_ATOMS: atom_id res chain seq x y z
N MET A 1 33.36 -1.08 -20.17
CA MET A 1 32.52 -2.30 -20.14
C MET A 1 32.94 -3.12 -18.93
N ILE A 2 32.18 -3.43 -17.89
CA ILE A 2 30.77 -3.29 -17.48
C ILE A 2 30.87 -3.12 -15.95
N SER A 3 30.41 -2.00 -15.40
CA SER A 3 30.41 -1.77 -13.95
C SER A 3 29.24 -2.54 -13.33
N ARG A 4 29.56 -3.58 -12.56
CA ARG A 4 28.62 -4.34 -11.72
C ARG A 4 28.17 -3.46 -10.56
N ARG A 5 27.12 -2.64 -10.75
CA ARG A 5 26.36 -2.08 -9.62
C ARG A 5 25.44 -3.16 -9.08
N LYS A 6 25.84 -3.78 -7.96
CA LYS A 6 25.00 -4.62 -7.13
C LYS A 6 23.79 -3.79 -6.68
N ALA A 7 22.60 -4.21 -7.09
CA ALA A 7 21.34 -3.67 -6.60
C ALA A 7 21.23 -3.97 -5.10
N LEU A 8 21.42 -2.96 -4.25
CA LEU A 8 20.95 -2.98 -2.88
C LEU A 8 19.43 -2.74 -2.94
N ALA A 9 18.67 -3.83 -3.11
CA ALA A 9 17.23 -3.84 -2.96
C ALA A 9 16.90 -3.78 -1.45
N GLY A 10 17.08 -2.62 -0.84
CA GLY A 10 16.58 -2.35 0.51
C GLY A 10 15.13 -1.91 0.39
N THR A 11 14.18 -2.71 0.88
CA THR A 11 12.80 -2.23 1.05
C THR A 11 12.81 -1.20 2.17
N ILE A 12 12.50 0.06 1.85
CA ILE A 12 12.24 1.08 2.85
C ILE A 12 10.75 1.01 3.16
N ALA A 13 10.43 0.37 4.29
CA ALA A 13 9.13 0.56 4.92
C ALA A 13 9.25 1.77 5.85
N ALA A 14 8.72 2.92 5.44
CA ALA A 14 8.70 4.09 6.30
C ALA A 14 7.83 3.78 7.53
N LEU A 15 8.47 3.76 8.69
CA LEU A 15 7.87 3.42 9.98
C LEU A 15 7.20 4.67 10.55
N ALA A 16 5.93 4.91 10.23
CA ALA A 16 5.11 5.85 11.00
C ALA A 16 4.89 5.25 12.40
N SER A 17 5.82 5.53 13.31
CA SER A 17 5.77 5.06 14.69
C SER A 17 4.78 5.93 15.46
N ALA A 18 3.49 5.68 15.28
CA ALA A 18 2.49 6.18 16.20
C ALA A 18 2.73 5.51 17.56
N SER A 19 3.34 6.24 18.49
CA SER A 19 3.48 5.89 19.90
C SER A 19 2.10 5.83 20.56
N GLY A 20 1.41 4.70 20.38
CA GLY A 20 0.11 4.43 20.97
C GLY A 20 -0.25 2.96 20.84
N GLY A 21 -0.11 2.22 21.94
CA GLY A 21 -0.41 0.80 22.13
C GLY A 21 -1.15 0.08 21.00
N ALA A 22 -0.43 -0.81 20.30
CA ALA A 22 -0.95 -1.66 19.24
C ALA A 22 -2.00 -2.64 19.78
N SER A 23 -3.27 -2.23 19.78
CA SER A 23 -4.39 -3.16 19.80
C SER A 23 -4.61 -3.72 18.40
N ALA A 24 -5.04 -4.97 18.30
CA ALA A 24 -5.34 -5.70 17.05
C ALA A 24 -6.50 -5.10 16.22
N ARG A 25 -6.83 -3.82 16.44
CA ARG A 25 -7.87 -3.01 15.79
C ARG A 25 -7.26 -1.83 15.02
N GLY A 26 -6.10 -2.02 14.39
CA GLY A 26 -5.24 -0.96 13.84
C GLY A 26 -5.93 0.07 12.94
N GLY A 27 -7.03 -0.28 12.26
CA GLY A 27 -7.81 0.66 11.43
C GLY A 27 -8.79 1.58 12.17
N TYR A 28 -9.09 1.33 13.45
CA TYR A 28 -10.08 2.09 14.24
C TYR A 28 -9.47 3.11 15.21
N THR A 29 -8.14 3.14 15.31
CA THR A 29 -7.45 4.19 16.07
C THR A 29 -7.61 5.52 15.35
N ARG A 30 -7.97 6.57 16.09
CA ARG A 30 -8.10 7.93 15.55
C ARG A 30 -6.80 8.70 15.76
N LEU A 31 -6.33 9.34 14.71
CA LEU A 31 -5.16 10.22 14.72
C LEU A 31 -5.63 11.68 14.76
N SER A 32 -4.94 12.51 15.53
CA SER A 32 -5.13 13.96 15.46
C SER A 32 -4.65 14.46 14.09
N SER A 33 -5.20 15.58 13.62
CA SER A 33 -4.71 16.21 12.39
C SER A 33 -3.26 16.68 12.52
N GLU A 34 -2.82 17.05 13.73
CA GLU A 34 -1.45 17.51 13.97
C GLU A 34 -0.46 16.35 13.84
N ASN A 35 -0.68 15.26 14.56
CA ASN A 35 0.18 14.07 14.47
C ASN A 35 0.25 13.54 13.03
N LEU A 36 -0.86 13.57 12.30
CA LEU A 36 -0.87 13.09 10.91
C LEU A 36 -0.07 14.01 9.97
N ARG A 37 -0.04 15.32 10.21
CA ARG A 37 0.83 16.24 9.46
C ARG A 37 2.29 16.03 9.83
N GLU A 38 2.60 15.87 11.11
CA GLU A 38 3.95 15.57 11.58
C GLU A 38 4.47 14.25 10.96
N ASP A 39 3.65 13.19 10.96
CA ASP A 39 3.98 11.91 10.33
C ASP A 39 4.22 12.07 8.82
N LEU A 40 3.38 12.83 8.12
CA LEU A 40 3.54 13.09 6.69
C LEU A 40 4.83 13.88 6.40
N ASP A 41 5.10 14.94 7.17
CA ASP A 41 6.29 15.77 7.04
C ASP A 41 7.55 14.94 7.34
N ALA A 42 7.50 14.04 8.33
CA ALA A 42 8.58 13.11 8.65
C ALA A 42 8.83 12.08 7.52
N ILE A 43 7.77 11.51 6.93
CA ILE A 43 7.88 10.64 5.76
C ILE A 43 8.54 11.38 4.59
N TRP A 44 8.11 12.62 4.34
CA TRP A 44 8.65 13.45 3.26
C TRP A 44 10.13 13.77 3.47
N LEU A 45 10.53 14.14 4.69
CA LEU A 45 11.92 14.39 5.03
C LEU A 45 12.77 13.12 4.87
N THR A 46 12.30 12.01 5.43
CA THR A 46 12.99 10.70 5.38
C THR A 46 13.26 10.26 3.92
N LEU A 47 12.29 10.51 3.03
CA LEU A 47 12.43 10.20 1.61
C LEU A 47 13.62 10.95 0.98
N HIS A 48 13.82 12.22 1.34
CA HIS A 48 14.91 13.06 0.82
C HIS A 48 16.26 12.73 1.46
N GLU A 49 16.27 12.29 2.71
CA GLU A 49 17.51 11.96 3.44
C GLU A 49 18.07 10.59 3.05
N ILE A 50 17.20 9.58 2.87
CA ILE A 50 17.62 8.19 2.68
C ILE A 50 17.75 7.83 1.20
N SER A 51 16.94 8.43 0.31
CA SER A 51 17.02 8.13 -1.12
C SER A 51 17.94 9.11 -1.83
N PRO A 52 19.03 8.65 -2.49
CA PRO A 52 19.93 9.54 -3.23
C PRO A 52 19.26 10.18 -4.47
N ASN A 53 18.13 9.64 -4.93
CA ASN A 53 17.31 10.23 -6.00
C ASN A 53 15.85 9.73 -5.89
N PRO A 54 15.03 10.31 -4.99
CA PRO A 54 13.68 9.81 -4.72
C PRO A 54 12.75 9.91 -5.94
N PHE A 55 13.04 10.80 -6.88
CA PHE A 55 12.24 11.04 -8.08
C PHE A 55 12.83 10.40 -9.33
N GLN A 56 13.70 9.39 -9.21
CA GLN A 56 14.33 8.77 -10.38
C GLN A 56 13.31 8.24 -11.41
N SER A 57 12.13 7.80 -10.96
CA SER A 57 11.10 7.16 -11.78
C SER A 57 9.83 7.98 -11.92
N SER A 58 9.86 9.24 -11.48
CA SER A 58 8.69 10.11 -11.38
C SER A 58 9.07 11.57 -11.63
N GLU A 59 8.07 12.39 -11.96
CA GLU A 59 8.28 13.84 -12.09
C GLU A 59 8.21 14.49 -10.71
N ALA A 60 9.32 15.08 -10.25
CA ALA A 60 9.43 15.68 -8.91
C ALA A 60 8.29 16.67 -8.61
N GLY A 61 7.98 17.57 -9.55
CA GLY A 61 6.91 18.56 -9.39
C GLY A 61 5.53 17.94 -9.19
N THR A 62 5.26 16.79 -9.81
CA THR A 62 4.00 16.04 -9.64
C THR A 62 3.91 15.44 -8.23
N VAL A 63 4.99 14.84 -7.73
CA VAL A 63 5.01 14.24 -6.38
C VAL A 63 4.97 15.32 -5.29
N GLU A 64 5.72 16.41 -5.45
CA GLU A 64 5.68 17.56 -4.54
C GLU A 64 4.29 18.20 -4.48
N ASN A 65 3.62 18.34 -5.62
CA ASN A 65 2.25 18.83 -5.67
C ASN A 65 1.30 17.90 -4.91
N LEU A 66 1.45 16.59 -5.08
CA LEU A 66 0.65 15.60 -4.36
C LEU A 66 0.87 15.69 -2.84
N TYR A 67 2.12 15.82 -2.40
CA TYR A 67 2.45 16.05 -0.99
C TYR A 67 1.74 17.30 -0.43
N ARG A 68 1.86 18.45 -1.12
CA ARG A 68 1.20 19.69 -0.72
C ARG A 68 -0.31 19.55 -0.63
N GLN A 69 -0.93 18.86 -1.60
CA GLN A 69 -2.37 18.62 -1.61
C GLN A 69 -2.82 17.73 -0.45
N ILE A 70 -2.11 16.63 -0.19
CA ILE A 70 -2.41 15.73 0.93
C ILE A 70 -2.30 16.49 2.25
N ARG A 71 -1.19 17.22 2.44
CA ARG A 71 -0.96 18.02 3.65
C ARG A 71 -2.07 19.03 3.90
N ALA A 72 -2.52 19.73 2.86
CA ALA A 72 -3.62 20.70 2.95
C ALA A 72 -4.99 20.05 3.26
N ARG A 73 -5.21 18.79 2.88
CA ARG A 73 -6.46 18.06 3.15
C ARG A 73 -6.57 17.51 4.57
N ILE A 74 -5.45 17.37 5.28
CA ILE A 74 -5.43 16.93 6.67
C ILE A 74 -5.90 18.11 7.53
N THR A 75 -7.21 18.29 7.68
CA THR A 75 -7.81 19.40 8.45
C THR A 75 -8.53 18.94 9.71
N SER A 76 -8.87 17.65 9.80
CA SER A 76 -9.63 17.09 10.90
C SER A 76 -9.08 15.73 11.34
N PRO A 77 -9.23 15.34 12.62
CA PRO A 77 -8.83 14.02 13.09
C PRO A 77 -9.54 12.90 12.32
N THR A 78 -8.78 11.91 11.86
CA THR A 78 -9.23 10.82 10.98
C THR A 78 -8.81 9.45 11.53
N TYR A 79 -9.34 8.37 10.96
CA TYR A 79 -8.92 7.02 11.33
C TYR A 79 -7.65 6.61 10.60
N VAL A 80 -6.85 5.72 11.21
CA VAL A 80 -5.61 5.19 10.61
C VAL A 80 -5.82 4.65 9.20
N ARG A 81 -6.94 3.97 8.94
CA ARG A 81 -7.24 3.44 7.60
C ARG A 81 -7.38 4.56 6.56
N ASP A 82 -8.06 5.65 6.94
CA ASP A 82 -8.35 6.76 6.04
C ASP A 82 -7.09 7.59 5.82
N ALA A 83 -6.28 7.76 6.88
CA ALA A 83 -4.93 8.31 6.81
C ALA A 83 -4.04 7.51 5.85
N TRP A 84 -4.01 6.18 5.97
CA TRP A 84 -3.22 5.31 5.08
C TRP A 84 -3.68 5.45 3.63
N MET A 85 -4.99 5.42 3.37
CA MET A 85 -5.57 5.61 2.03
C MET A 85 -5.23 6.98 1.43
N THR A 86 -5.02 7.98 2.28
CA THR A 86 -4.65 9.34 1.85
C THR A 86 -3.15 9.44 1.55
N ILE A 87 -2.29 8.83 2.37
CA ILE A 87 -0.83 9.01 2.29
C ILE A 87 -0.18 7.98 1.35
N ALA A 88 -0.61 6.71 1.33
CA ALA A 88 0.02 5.67 0.52
C ALA A 88 0.19 6.06 -0.97
N PRO A 89 -0.78 6.72 -1.63
CA PRO A 89 -0.62 7.20 -3.00
C PRO A 89 0.56 8.16 -3.22
N LEU A 90 1.00 8.89 -2.20
CA LEU A 90 2.20 9.73 -2.29
C LEU A 90 3.44 8.89 -2.58
N LEU A 91 3.60 7.77 -1.89
CA LEU A 91 4.73 6.87 -2.09
C LEU A 91 4.58 6.07 -3.39
N GLY A 92 3.36 5.67 -3.74
CA GLY A 92 3.10 5.04 -5.04
C GLY A 92 3.43 5.95 -6.23
N ALA A 93 3.23 7.27 -6.09
CA ALA A 93 3.57 8.25 -7.12
C ALA A 93 5.08 8.37 -7.39
N LEU A 94 5.94 7.95 -6.46
CA LEU A 94 7.39 7.85 -6.70
C LEU A 94 7.73 6.83 -7.78
N ASN A 95 6.81 5.88 -8.00
CA ASN A 95 6.97 4.75 -8.89
C ASN A 95 8.24 3.93 -8.56
N ASP A 96 8.57 3.83 -7.28
CA ASP A 96 9.73 3.07 -6.79
C ASP A 96 9.29 1.77 -6.14
N GLY A 97 9.70 0.67 -6.74
CA GLY A 97 9.46 -0.68 -6.25
C GLY A 97 10.13 -1.02 -4.92
N HIS A 98 10.80 -0.10 -4.24
CA HIS A 98 11.43 -0.29 -2.92
C HIS A 98 10.82 0.57 -1.81
N VAL A 99 9.98 1.55 -2.15
CA VAL A 99 9.35 2.46 -1.21
C VAL A 99 7.88 2.12 -1.08
N ALA A 100 7.40 1.89 0.14
CA ALA A 100 5.98 1.62 0.39
C ALA A 100 5.58 2.02 1.80
N LEU A 101 4.31 2.38 1.98
CA LEU A 101 3.72 2.61 3.29
C LEU A 101 3.08 1.31 3.78
N GLY A 102 3.66 0.71 4.82
CA GLY A 102 3.05 -0.44 5.48
C GLY A 102 1.79 -0.04 6.24
N PHE A 103 0.77 -0.90 6.25
CA PHE A 103 -0.42 -0.65 7.09
C PHE A 103 -0.10 -0.93 8.56
N PRO A 104 -0.38 0.00 9.50
CA PRO A 104 -0.08 -0.19 10.92
C PRO A 104 -0.73 -1.45 11.51
N GLY A 105 0.03 -2.20 12.30
CA GLY A 105 -0.43 -3.46 12.91
C GLY A 105 -0.32 -4.70 12.00
N LEU A 106 0.02 -4.53 10.72
CA LEU A 106 0.29 -5.63 9.78
C LEU A 106 1.79 -5.84 9.50
N MET A 107 2.66 -4.99 10.05
CA MET A 107 4.10 -5.07 9.80
C MET A 107 4.84 -6.10 10.68
N ASN A 108 4.32 -6.41 11.87
CA ASN A 108 4.99 -7.26 12.87
C ASN A 108 4.26 -8.58 13.17
N LYS A 109 3.19 -8.90 12.43
CA LYS A 109 2.45 -10.15 12.60
C LYS A 109 2.26 -10.79 11.23
N ALA A 110 2.62 -12.07 11.16
CA ALA A 110 2.54 -12.97 10.01
C ALA A 110 1.22 -12.80 9.20
N PRO A 111 1.19 -13.21 7.90
CA PRO A 111 0.25 -12.74 6.87
C PRO A 111 -1.19 -13.31 6.99
N HIS A 112 -1.78 -13.29 8.17
CA HIS A 112 -3.04 -13.99 8.50
C HIS A 112 -4.29 -13.13 8.36
N TYR A 113 -4.18 -11.92 7.81
CA TYR A 113 -5.28 -10.95 7.82
C TYR A 113 -6.08 -10.89 6.53
N PHE A 114 -5.59 -11.56 5.48
CA PHE A 114 -6.32 -11.72 4.24
C PHE A 114 -6.07 -13.16 3.72
N PRO A 115 -7.10 -14.02 3.63
CA PRO A 115 -6.91 -15.45 3.39
C PRO A 115 -6.50 -15.79 1.96
N VAL A 116 -6.59 -14.84 1.02
CA VAL A 116 -6.42 -15.08 -0.41
C VAL A 116 -5.29 -14.22 -0.99
N THR A 117 -4.29 -14.80 -1.63
CA THR A 117 -3.36 -14.02 -2.46
C THR A 117 -3.87 -13.98 -3.88
N PHE A 118 -3.62 -12.84 -4.54
CA PHE A 118 -4.07 -12.61 -5.90
C PHE A 118 -2.90 -12.37 -6.83
N THR A 119 -3.09 -12.75 -8.09
CA THR A 119 -2.29 -12.30 -9.22
C THR A 119 -3.16 -11.52 -10.19
N VAL A 120 -2.56 -10.89 -11.20
CA VAL A 120 -3.28 -10.19 -12.27
C VAL A 120 -3.04 -10.92 -13.58
N ASP A 121 -4.13 -11.25 -14.27
CA ASP A 121 -4.12 -11.82 -15.61
C ASP A 121 -3.51 -10.83 -16.62
N GLU A 122 -2.56 -11.29 -17.44
CA GLU A 122 -1.85 -10.40 -18.36
C GLU A 122 -2.68 -9.95 -19.56
N LEU A 123 -3.65 -10.76 -19.99
CA LEU A 123 -4.44 -10.50 -21.19
C LEU A 123 -5.67 -9.67 -20.87
N SER A 124 -6.31 -9.96 -19.74
CA SER A 124 -7.58 -9.37 -19.35
C SER A 124 -7.46 -8.31 -18.26
N GLY A 125 -6.31 -8.22 -17.57
CA GLY A 125 -6.12 -7.29 -16.46
C GLY A 125 -6.95 -7.65 -15.21
N ASN A 126 -7.54 -8.84 -15.18
CA ASN A 126 -8.43 -9.28 -14.11
C ASN A 126 -7.64 -9.81 -12.92
N LEU A 127 -8.23 -9.67 -11.72
CA LEU A 127 -7.70 -10.27 -10.51
C LEU A 127 -8.02 -11.78 -10.49
N ILE A 128 -6.99 -12.59 -10.30
CA ILE A 128 -7.11 -14.05 -10.22
C ILE A 128 -6.63 -14.54 -8.86
N VAL A 129 -7.35 -15.50 -8.27
CA VAL A 129 -6.91 -16.20 -7.06
C VAL A 129 -5.63 -16.99 -7.36
N GLU A 130 -4.54 -16.63 -6.70
CA GLU A 130 -3.27 -17.37 -6.75
C GLU A 130 -3.27 -18.48 -5.70
N HIS A 131 -3.65 -18.14 -4.46
CA HIS A 131 -3.73 -19.08 -3.36
C HIS A 131 -4.81 -18.65 -2.38
N ASP A 132 -5.66 -19.58 -1.95
CA ASP A 132 -6.62 -19.36 -0.87
C ASP A 132 -6.35 -20.32 0.28
N ARG A 133 -6.06 -19.76 1.46
CA ARG A 133 -5.78 -20.50 2.68
C ARG A 133 -7.03 -21.11 3.31
N SER A 134 -8.21 -20.56 3.02
CA SER A 134 -9.47 -21.13 3.49
C SER A 134 -9.87 -22.39 2.70
N GLY A 135 -9.28 -22.58 1.51
CA GLY A 135 -9.59 -23.69 0.61
C GLY A 135 -10.98 -23.60 -0.04
N ILE A 136 -11.64 -22.45 0.05
CA ILE A 136 -12.98 -22.22 -0.49
C ILE A 136 -12.88 -21.86 -1.98
N LEU A 137 -11.89 -21.06 -2.35
CA LEU A 137 -11.68 -20.56 -3.71
C LEU A 137 -10.54 -21.32 -4.40
N PRO A 138 -10.81 -22.02 -5.50
CA PRO A 138 -9.76 -22.66 -6.30
C PRO A 138 -8.79 -21.62 -6.88
N PRO A 139 -7.48 -21.92 -6.92
CA PRO A 139 -6.54 -21.15 -7.73
C PRO A 139 -7.01 -21.05 -9.19
N GLY A 140 -6.81 -19.88 -9.81
CA GLY A 140 -7.32 -19.58 -11.16
C GLY A 140 -8.73 -18.98 -11.18
N THR A 141 -9.41 -18.89 -10.04
CA THR A 141 -10.73 -18.22 -9.98
C THR A 141 -10.60 -16.74 -10.29
N HIS A 142 -11.42 -16.25 -11.23
CA HIS A 142 -11.51 -14.82 -11.52
C HIS A 142 -12.34 -14.14 -10.44
N VAL A 143 -11.79 -13.08 -9.86
CA VAL A 143 -12.47 -12.28 -8.84
C VAL A 143 -13.10 -11.08 -9.54
N LEU A 144 -14.40 -10.92 -9.39
CA LEU A 144 -15.15 -9.79 -9.93
C LEU A 144 -15.32 -8.70 -8.87
N TYR A 145 -15.53 -9.12 -7.62
CA TYR A 145 -15.75 -8.24 -6.49
C TYR A 145 -15.02 -8.73 -5.24
N ILE A 146 -14.51 -7.77 -4.47
CA ILE A 146 -14.06 -7.97 -3.09
C ILE A 146 -14.99 -7.13 -2.21
N GLU A 147 -15.76 -7.80 -1.36
CA GLU A 147 -16.84 -7.20 -0.59
C GLU A 147 -17.86 -6.49 -1.50
N ASN A 148 -17.81 -5.16 -1.51
CA ASN A 148 -18.72 -4.27 -2.20
C ASN A 148 -18.01 -3.42 -3.26
N ILE A 149 -16.72 -3.65 -3.53
CA ILE A 149 -15.98 -2.95 -4.59
C ILE A 149 -15.58 -3.92 -5.70
N SER A 150 -15.48 -3.40 -6.92
CA SER A 150 -15.04 -4.20 -8.06
C SER A 150 -13.57 -4.58 -7.94
N ALA A 151 -13.17 -5.70 -8.54
CA ALA A 151 -11.77 -6.10 -8.61
C ALA A 151 -10.91 -5.07 -9.36
N ALA A 152 -11.49 -4.39 -10.36
CA ALA A 152 -10.83 -3.29 -11.07
C ALA A 152 -10.54 -2.10 -10.14
N GLU A 153 -11.51 -1.68 -9.33
CA GLU A 153 -11.34 -0.61 -8.35
C GLU A 153 -10.33 -0.98 -7.25
N TYR A 154 -10.34 -2.24 -6.80
CA TYR A 154 -9.36 -2.76 -5.85
C TYR A 154 -7.93 -2.74 -6.43
N LEU A 155 -7.77 -3.17 -7.70
CA LEU A 155 -6.49 -3.18 -8.41
C LEU A 155 -5.96 -1.78 -8.62
N ASP A 156 -6.81 -0.85 -9.03
CA ASP A 156 -6.46 0.56 -9.22
C ASP A 156 -6.04 1.19 -7.88
N THR A 157 -6.81 0.96 -6.81
CA THR A 157 -6.44 1.40 -5.45
C THR A 157 -5.08 0.86 -5.02
N THR A 158 -4.84 -0.44 -5.20
CA THR A 158 -3.58 -1.09 -4.84
C THR A 158 -2.43 -0.53 -5.67
N THR A 159 -2.64 -0.34 -6.97
CA THR A 159 -1.62 0.17 -7.89
C THR A 159 -1.26 1.61 -7.55
N ARG A 160 -2.25 2.47 -7.25
CA ARG A 160 -1.98 3.85 -6.82
C ARG A 160 -1.21 3.90 -5.50
N ALA A 161 -1.51 3.01 -4.56
CA ALA A 161 -0.86 2.99 -3.24
C ALA A 161 0.61 2.54 -3.26
N PHE A 162 1.01 1.70 -4.21
CA PHE A 162 2.36 1.11 -4.25
C PHE A 162 3.17 1.44 -5.49
N GLY A 163 2.54 1.98 -6.54
CA GLY A 163 3.17 2.20 -7.83
C GLY A 163 3.72 0.91 -8.45
N GLY A 164 4.63 1.05 -9.40
CA GLY A 164 5.37 -0.04 -10.00
C GLY A 164 5.88 0.32 -11.39
N GLN A 165 7.20 0.30 -11.57
CA GLN A 165 7.84 0.72 -12.83
C GLN A 165 7.42 -0.13 -14.04
N THR A 166 6.97 -1.36 -13.79
CA THR A 166 6.57 -2.32 -14.83
C THR A 166 5.34 -3.09 -14.40
N SER A 167 4.58 -3.60 -15.37
CA SER A 167 3.41 -4.47 -15.11
C SER A 167 3.78 -5.69 -14.25
N ALA A 168 4.99 -6.24 -14.43
CA ALA A 168 5.49 -7.35 -13.62
C ALA A 168 5.68 -6.97 -12.13
N LEU A 169 6.18 -5.76 -11.87
CA LEU A 169 6.32 -5.25 -10.50
C LEU A 169 4.96 -4.94 -9.87
N ILE A 170 4.02 -4.36 -10.62
CA ILE A 170 2.65 -4.12 -10.16
C ILE A 170 2.00 -5.44 -9.71
N ARG A 171 2.11 -6.51 -10.51
CA ARG A 171 1.60 -7.85 -10.15
C ARG A 171 2.20 -8.39 -8.86
N SER A 172 3.53 -8.35 -8.79
CA SER A 172 4.25 -8.82 -7.61
C SER A 172 3.92 -8.00 -6.36
N ARG A 173 3.53 -6.73 -6.52
CA ARG A 173 3.05 -5.89 -5.43
C ARG A 173 1.63 -6.26 -5.03
N VAL A 174 0.69 -6.42 -5.95
CA VAL A 174 -0.68 -6.84 -5.62
C VAL A 174 -0.70 -8.11 -4.76
N SER A 175 0.09 -9.13 -5.12
CA SER A 175 0.20 -10.37 -4.32
C SER A 175 0.79 -10.12 -2.92
N ARG A 176 1.85 -9.29 -2.81
CA ARG A 176 2.58 -9.05 -1.54
C ARG A 176 1.92 -8.04 -0.61
N THR A 177 1.26 -7.03 -1.15
CA THR A 177 0.74 -5.88 -0.40
C THR A 177 -0.79 -5.82 -0.40
N GLY A 178 -1.48 -6.74 -1.10
CA GLY A 178 -2.94 -6.81 -1.11
C GLY A 178 -3.54 -6.89 0.31
N ALA A 179 -2.85 -7.52 1.27
CA ALA A 179 -3.30 -7.54 2.66
C ALA A 179 -3.36 -6.13 3.30
N TRP A 180 -2.44 -5.23 2.94
CA TRP A 180 -2.43 -3.84 3.43
C TRP A 180 -3.58 -3.04 2.80
N THR A 181 -3.77 -3.13 1.48
CA THR A 181 -4.90 -2.49 0.79
C THR A 181 -6.24 -2.99 1.34
N SER A 182 -6.37 -4.32 1.51
CA SER A 182 -7.59 -4.93 2.03
C SER A 182 -7.91 -4.47 3.45
N ALA A 183 -6.89 -4.36 4.31
CA ALA A 183 -7.09 -3.85 5.67
C ALA A 183 -7.47 -2.36 5.69
N ALA A 184 -6.95 -1.57 4.76
CA ALA A 184 -7.33 -0.17 4.64
C ALA A 184 -8.78 -0.01 4.13
N LEU A 185 -9.16 -0.76 3.10
CA LEU A 185 -10.48 -0.69 2.47
C LEU A 185 -11.59 -1.30 3.33
N PHE A 186 -11.35 -2.47 3.91
CA PHE A 186 -12.40 -3.29 4.52
C PHE A 186 -12.21 -3.49 6.02
N GLY A 187 -11.12 -2.96 6.58
CA GLY A 187 -10.68 -3.29 7.92
C GLY A 187 -10.08 -4.70 7.99
N VAL A 188 -9.49 -5.00 9.15
CA VAL A 188 -8.94 -6.32 9.43
C VAL A 188 -10.06 -7.25 9.92
N LYS A 189 -10.31 -8.34 9.21
CA LYS A 189 -11.36 -9.32 9.56
C LYS A 189 -10.96 -10.77 9.25
N ALA A 190 -11.69 -11.69 9.86
CA ALA A 190 -11.43 -13.13 9.77
C ALA A 190 -11.85 -13.75 8.42
N ALA A 191 -12.82 -13.14 7.73
CA ALA A 191 -13.33 -13.61 6.45
C ALA A 191 -13.69 -12.42 5.56
N TYR A 192 -13.46 -12.59 4.25
CA TYR A 192 -13.83 -11.62 3.22
C TYR A 192 -14.80 -12.29 2.24
N LEU A 193 -15.79 -11.55 1.78
CA LEU A 193 -16.71 -11.95 0.73
C LEU A 193 -16.06 -11.69 -0.62
N LEU A 194 -15.85 -12.75 -1.40
CA LEU A 194 -15.29 -12.69 -2.74
C LEU A 194 -16.34 -13.26 -3.69
N ARG A 195 -16.61 -12.56 -4.79
CA ARG A 195 -17.61 -12.92 -5.80
C ARG A 195 -17.06 -12.73 -7.20
#